data_AF-A0A7W8T5J8-F1
#
_entry.id   AF-A0A7W8T5J8-F1
#
_cell.length_a   1.000
_cell.length_b   1.000
_cell.length_c   1.000
_cell.angle_alpha   90.00
_cell.angle_beta   90.00
_cell.angle_gamma   90.00
#
_symmetry.space_group_name_H-M   'P 1'
#
loop_
_entity.id
_entity.type
_entity.pdbx_description
1 polymer ?
#
loop_
_entity_poly.entity_id
_entity_poly.type
_entity_poly.pdbx_seq_one_letter_code
_entity_poly.pdbx_strand_id
1 'polypeptide(L)'
;MRYIDPTINGGVKTQTQGDKSGYGWTADVQRLDKARRVIVVESVFVCHGKPVYQTVTAAWTKALKRAGIRDCRWHDLRHTWASWHVQRGTPLQVLKELGGWETLEMVQRYAHLSADHLAQWVQPMTMQAAPQLAAI
;
A
#
# COMPACT_ATOMS: atom_id res chain seq x y z
N MET A 1 -2.31 8.44 6.42
CA MET A 1 -1.58 7.37 7.15
C MET A 1 -2.54 6.73 8.14
N ARG A 2 -2.45 5.41 8.32
CA ARG A 2 -3.39 4.60 9.11
C ARG A 2 -3.26 4.96 10.59
N TYR A 3 -4.39 5.15 11.27
CA TYR A 3 -4.45 5.33 12.72
C TYR A 3 -4.46 3.98 13.44
N ILE A 4 -3.95 4.00 14.67
CA ILE A 4 -3.87 2.89 15.63
C ILE A 4 -5.27 2.46 16.12
N ASP A 5 -6.31 3.28 15.97
CA ASP A 5 -7.69 2.91 16.32
C ASP A 5 -8.72 3.54 15.35
N PRO A 6 -9.48 2.74 14.57
CA PRO A 6 -10.51 3.21 13.65
C PRO A 6 -11.75 3.83 14.32
N THR A 7 -12.00 3.54 15.59
CA THR A 7 -13.21 3.98 16.31
C THR A 7 -13.21 5.49 16.56
N ILE A 8 -12.04 6.10 16.69
CA ILE A 8 -11.84 7.53 16.95
C ILE A 8 -12.27 8.41 15.77
N ASN A 9 -12.37 7.84 14.56
CA ASN A 9 -12.67 8.58 13.33
C ASN A 9 -14.06 8.27 12.75
N GLY A 10 -14.97 7.68 13.54
CA GLY A 10 -16.33 7.36 13.10
C GLY A 10 -16.40 6.53 11.80
N GLY A 11 -15.34 5.76 11.50
CA GLY A 11 -15.23 4.95 10.29
C GLY A 11 -14.89 5.68 8.98
N VAL A 12 -14.58 6.98 8.99
CA VAL A 12 -14.36 7.76 7.74
C VAL A 12 -12.88 7.98 7.44
N LYS A 13 -12.41 7.58 6.26
CA LYS A 13 -11.01 7.69 5.85
C LYS A 13 -10.79 8.98 5.05
N THR A 14 -10.45 10.11 5.68
CA THR A 14 -10.18 11.35 4.93
C THR A 14 -8.93 12.10 5.35
N GLN A 15 -8.33 12.72 4.34
CA GLN A 15 -7.05 13.40 4.34
C GLN A 15 -7.08 14.69 5.19
N THR A 16 -6.01 14.80 5.97
CA THR A 16 -5.36 15.94 6.62
C THR A 16 -6.03 17.33 6.54
N GLN A 17 -6.31 17.94 7.70
CA GLN A 17 -6.37 19.40 7.93
C GLN A 17 -5.92 19.72 9.37
N GLY A 18 -4.87 20.54 9.54
CA GLY A 18 -4.36 21.01 10.84
C GLY A 18 -3.13 21.93 10.73
N ASP A 19 -3.02 22.90 11.64
CA ASP A 19 -2.15 24.09 11.62
C ASP A 19 -0.70 23.84 12.12
N LYS A 20 0.27 24.52 11.50
CA LYS A 20 1.65 24.66 11.99
C LYS A 20 2.04 26.14 11.90
N SER A 21 1.91 26.84 13.02
CA SER A 21 2.60 28.10 13.36
C SER A 21 3.06 28.94 12.15
N GLY A 22 2.15 29.76 11.61
CA GLY A 22 2.49 30.89 10.74
C GLY A 22 2.28 30.70 9.23
N TYR A 23 1.84 29.53 8.75
CA TYR A 23 1.43 29.35 7.35
C TYR A 23 0.12 28.58 7.25
N GLY A 24 -0.95 29.27 6.83
CA GLY A 24 -2.28 28.68 6.66
C GLY A 24 -2.28 27.56 5.63
N TRP A 25 -2.70 26.36 6.03
CA TRP A 25 -2.69 25.15 5.18
C TRP A 25 -4.09 24.54 4.99
N THR A 26 -5.18 25.31 5.10
CA THR A 26 -6.48 24.77 4.69
C THR A 26 -6.66 24.91 3.18
N ALA A 27 -6.82 23.79 2.48
CA ALA A 27 -7.19 23.78 1.05
C ALA A 27 -8.67 24.19 0.84
N ASP A 28 -9.47 24.21 1.91
CA ASP A 28 -10.89 24.54 1.90
C ASP A 28 -11.26 25.29 3.20
N VAL A 29 -11.22 26.62 3.13
CA VAL A 29 -11.50 27.51 4.27
C VAL A 29 -12.94 27.36 4.77
N GLN A 30 -13.89 27.09 3.87
CA GLN A 30 -15.30 26.97 4.22
C GLN A 30 -15.58 25.70 5.03
N ARG A 31 -14.85 24.62 4.76
CA ARG A 31 -14.96 23.37 5.50
C ARG A 31 -14.35 23.48 6.90
N LEU A 32 -13.28 24.26 7.04
CA LEU A 32 -12.64 24.54 8.32
C LEU A 32 -13.55 25.38 9.24
N ASP A 33 -14.18 26.41 8.69
CA ASP A 33 -15.12 27.28 9.43
C ASP A 33 -16.31 26.51 10.02
N LYS A 34 -16.73 25.44 9.32
CA LYS A 34 -17.82 24.55 9.75
C LYS A 34 -17.36 23.35 10.59
N ALA A 35 -16.05 23.17 10.77
CA ALA A 35 -15.52 22.00 11.45
C ALA A 35 -15.69 22.11 12.97
N ARG A 36 -16.46 21.19 13.57
CA ARG A 36 -16.63 21.12 15.03
C ARG A 36 -15.42 20.55 15.77
N ARG A 37 -14.51 19.88 15.06
CA ARG A 37 -13.30 19.25 15.64
C ARG A 37 -12.19 19.21 14.59
N VAL A 38 -10.98 19.62 15.00
CA VAL A 38 -9.76 19.58 14.17
C VAL A 38 -8.74 18.69 14.87
N ILE A 39 -8.08 17.82 14.12
CA ILE A 39 -7.01 16.95 14.63
C ILE A 39 -5.72 17.34 13.93
N VAL A 40 -4.79 17.90 14.70
CA VAL A 40 -3.43 18.19 14.23
C VAL A 40 -2.60 16.92 14.40
N VAL A 41 -2.01 16.44 13.31
CA VAL A 41 -1.15 15.27 13.31
C VAL A 41 0.26 15.71 13.00
N GLU A 42 1.20 15.34 13.84
CA GLU A 42 2.61 15.55 13.54
C GLU A 42 3.02 14.67 12.35
N SER A 43 3.68 15.28 11.37
CA SER A 43 4.19 14.54 10.22
C SER A 43 5.37 13.67 10.64
N VAL A 44 5.29 12.38 10.36
CA VAL A 44 6.42 11.44 10.57
C VAL A 44 7.61 11.79 9.67
N PHE A 45 7.34 12.35 8.49
CA PHE A 45 8.38 12.78 7.55
C PHE A 45 8.57 14.30 7.62
N VAL A 46 9.76 14.72 8.09
CA VAL A 46 10.12 16.12 8.29
C VAL A 46 11.50 16.39 7.71
N CYS A 47 11.66 17.51 7.04
CA CYS A 47 12.93 17.99 6.48
C CYS A 47 13.13 19.44 6.94
N HIS A 48 14.25 19.72 7.62
CA HIS A 48 14.54 21.05 8.21
C HIS A 48 13.39 21.59 9.08
N GLY A 49 12.80 20.74 9.92
CA GLY A 49 11.68 21.13 10.79
C GLY A 49 10.35 21.36 10.06
N LYS A 50 10.28 21.20 8.74
CA LYS A 50 9.04 21.33 7.95
C LYS A 50 8.54 19.97 7.46
N PRO A 51 7.22 19.69 7.53
CA PRO A 51 6.67 18.45 6.99
C PRO A 51 6.96 18.29 5.50
N VAL A 52 7.18 17.06 5.07
CA VAL A 52 7.37 16.73 3.65
C VAL A 52 6.00 16.40 3.05
N TYR A 53 5.49 17.28 2.19
CA TYR A 53 4.19 17.11 1.52
C TYR A 53 4.28 16.46 0.14
N GLN A 54 5.43 16.59 -0.51
CA GLN A 54 5.69 16.02 -1.83
C GLN A 54 6.63 14.84 -1.73
N THR A 55 6.36 13.81 -2.51
CA THR A 55 7.16 12.58 -2.54
C THR A 55 8.40 12.71 -3.42
N VAL A 56 8.26 13.43 -4.54
CA VAL A 56 9.36 13.73 -5.47
C VAL A 56 10.20 14.85 -4.88
N THR A 57 11.20 14.48 -4.08
CA THR A 57 12.11 15.42 -3.40
C THR A 57 13.52 15.33 -3.97
N ALA A 58 14.39 16.28 -3.60
CA ALA A 58 15.82 16.19 -3.92
C ALA A 58 16.46 14.88 -3.39
N ALA A 59 15.97 14.35 -2.27
CA ALA A 59 16.42 13.07 -1.74
C ALA A 59 16.07 11.90 -2.68
N TRP A 60 14.87 11.91 -3.26
CA TRP A 60 14.45 10.91 -4.26
C TRP A 60 15.34 10.95 -5.50
N THR A 61 15.56 12.12 -6.09
CA THR A 61 16.41 12.26 -7.28
C THR A 61 17.86 11.81 -7.01
N LYS A 62 18.41 12.16 -5.84
CA LYS A 62 19.74 11.70 -5.42
C LYS A 62 19.78 10.17 -5.24
N ALA A 63 18.72 9.57 -4.68
CA ALA A 63 18.62 8.13 -4.52
C ALA A 63 18.59 7.41 -5.88
N LEU A 64 17.78 7.88 -6.83
CA LEU A 64 17.74 7.34 -8.19
C LEU A 64 19.10 7.42 -8.89
N LYS A 65 19.78 8.57 -8.78
CA LYS A 65 21.13 8.76 -9.34
C LYS A 65 22.14 7.79 -8.73
N ARG A 66 22.11 7.59 -7.40
CA ARG A 66 22.99 6.63 -6.70
C ARG A 66 22.71 5.19 -7.09
N ALA A 67 21.44 4.84 -7.31
CA ALA A 67 21.03 3.51 -7.74
C ALA A 67 21.23 3.27 -9.25
N GLY A 68 21.56 4.30 -10.04
CA GLY A 68 21.70 4.19 -11.50
C GLY A 68 20.37 3.97 -12.24
N ILE A 69 19.24 4.25 -11.59
CA ILE A 69 17.90 4.01 -12.14
C ILE A 69 17.43 5.25 -12.90
N ARG A 70 16.94 5.05 -14.13
CA ARG A 70 16.31 6.09 -14.98
C ARG A 70 14.81 5.85 -15.05
N ASP A 71 14.04 6.93 -15.29
CA ASP A 71 12.60 6.90 -15.54
C ASP A 71 11.73 6.18 -14.49
N CYS A 72 12.14 6.22 -13.22
CA CYS A 72 11.37 5.66 -12.11
C CYS A 72 10.54 6.73 -11.39
N ARG A 73 9.23 6.49 -11.28
CA ARG A 73 8.27 7.30 -10.55
C ARG A 73 8.06 6.72 -9.16
N TRP A 74 7.64 7.57 -8.22
CA TRP A 74 7.38 7.14 -6.85
C TRP A 74 6.28 6.08 -6.74
N HIS A 75 5.30 6.11 -7.66
CA HIS A 75 4.22 5.11 -7.72
C HIS A 75 4.71 3.74 -8.19
N ASP A 76 5.83 3.69 -8.93
CA ASP A 76 6.40 2.43 -9.41
C ASP A 76 6.88 1.58 -8.25
N LEU A 77 7.32 2.19 -7.14
CA LEU A 77 7.65 1.47 -5.91
C LEU A 77 6.46 0.64 -5.37
N ARG A 78 5.24 1.19 -5.47
CA ARG A 78 4.02 0.47 -5.08
C ARG A 78 3.71 -0.67 -6.05
N HIS A 79 3.96 -0.48 -7.34
CA HIS A 79 3.84 -1.53 -8.36
C HIS A 79 4.85 -2.66 -8.13
N THR A 80 6.10 -2.34 -7.83
CA THR A 80 7.16 -3.32 -7.52
C THR A 80 6.82 -4.11 -6.26
N TRP A 81 6.39 -3.44 -5.19
CA TRP A 81 5.96 -4.11 -3.96
C TRP A 81 4.80 -5.09 -4.21
N ALA A 82 3.79 -4.68 -4.99
CA ALA A 82 2.67 -5.55 -5.35
C ALA A 82 3.10 -6.76 -6.18
N SER A 83 4.01 -6.54 -7.14
CA SER A 83 4.56 -7.58 -8.00
C SER A 83 5.28 -8.66 -7.18
N TRP A 84 6.11 -8.25 -6.21
CA TRP A 84 6.79 -9.18 -5.31
C TRP A 84 5.82 -9.96 -4.43
N HIS A 85 4.73 -9.35 -3.97
CA HIS A 85 3.71 -10.07 -3.21
C HIS A 85 3.05 -11.19 -4.03
N VAL A 86 2.68 -10.92 -5.28
CA VAL A 86 2.07 -11.94 -6.14
C VAL A 86 3.07 -13.03 -6.50
N GLN A 87 4.32 -12.69 -6.80
CA GLN A 87 5.38 -13.67 -7.06
C GLN A 87 5.65 -14.58 -5.85
N ARG A 88 5.45 -14.07 -4.62
CA ARG A 88 5.53 -14.87 -3.38
C ARG A 88 4.24 -15.63 -3.04
N GLY A 89 3.26 -15.66 -3.95
CA GLY A 89 2.01 -16.39 -3.77
C GLY A 89 0.98 -15.70 -2.88
N THR A 90 1.11 -14.40 -2.61
CA THR A 90 0.08 -13.67 -1.83
C THR A 90 -1.24 -13.62 -2.62
N PRO A 91 -2.37 -14.07 -2.04
CA PRO A 91 -3.67 -13.99 -2.70
C PRO A 91 -4.08 -12.54 -3.02
N LEU A 92 -4.73 -12.32 -4.17
CA LEU A 92 -5.07 -10.96 -4.64
C LEU A 92 -6.01 -10.21 -3.68
N GLN A 93 -6.89 -10.92 -2.95
CA GLN A 93 -7.76 -10.32 -1.94
C GLN A 93 -6.95 -9.72 -0.78
N VAL A 94 -5.98 -10.48 -0.28
CA VAL A 94 -5.07 -10.02 0.78
C VAL A 94 -4.23 -8.85 0.27
N LEU A 95 -3.73 -8.92 -0.96
CA LEU A 95 -2.96 -7.84 -1.56
C LEU A 95 -3.78 -6.55 -1.71
N LYS A 96 -5.06 -6.64 -2.07
CA LYS A 96 -5.99 -5.50 -2.13
C LYS A 96 -6.08 -4.78 -0.79
N GLU A 97 -6.26 -5.53 0.30
CA GLU A 97 -6.38 -4.98 1.65
C GLU A 97 -5.06 -4.38 2.15
N LEU A 98 -3.94 -5.08 1.92
CA LEU A 98 -2.61 -4.63 2.32
C LEU A 98 -2.25 -3.31 1.64
N GLY A 99 -2.41 -3.21 0.32
CA GLY A 99 -2.10 -1.98 -0.39
C GLY A 99 -3.20 -0.94 -0.37
N GLY A 100 -4.40 -1.28 0.11
CA GLY A 100 -5.55 -0.38 0.17
C GLY A 100 -6.03 0.05 -1.21
N TRP A 101 -6.16 -0.90 -2.15
CA TRP A 101 -6.87 -0.67 -3.41
C TRP A 101 -8.38 -0.67 -3.18
N GLU A 102 -9.07 0.15 -3.96
CA GLU A 102 -10.52 0.31 -3.89
C GLU A 102 -11.23 -0.94 -4.40
N THR A 103 -10.84 -1.41 -5.59
CA THR A 103 -11.44 -2.58 -6.23
C THR A 103 -10.41 -3.69 -6.46
N LEU A 104 -10.91 -4.92 -6.60
CA LEU A 104 -10.06 -6.07 -6.92
C LEU A 104 -9.50 -5.97 -8.35
N GLU A 105 -10.25 -5.37 -9.27
CA GLU A 105 -9.85 -5.13 -10.66
C GLU A 105 -8.54 -4.33 -10.76
N MET A 106 -8.33 -3.36 -9.87
CA MET A 106 -7.07 -2.61 -9.81
C MET A 106 -5.86 -3.49 -9.49
N VAL A 107 -6.07 -4.60 -8.79
CA VAL A 107 -5.02 -5.55 -8.35
C VAL A 107 -4.86 -6.70 -9.36
N GLN A 108 -5.87 -6.99 -10.17
CA GLN A 108 -5.82 -8.02 -11.21
C GLN A 108 -4.68 -7.81 -12.21
N ARG A 109 -4.22 -6.57 -12.40
CA ARG A 109 -3.03 -6.28 -13.23
C ARG A 109 -1.78 -7.05 -12.81
N TYR A 110 -1.68 -7.53 -11.58
CA TYR A 110 -0.54 -8.32 -11.12
C TYR A 110 -0.77 -9.83 -11.16
N ALA A 111 -2.01 -10.29 -11.41
CA ALA A 111 -2.39 -11.70 -11.32
C ALA A 111 -1.52 -12.62 -12.20
N HIS A 112 -1.12 -12.13 -13.38
CA HIS A 112 -0.29 -12.85 -14.34
C HIS A 112 1.12 -13.17 -13.81
N LEU A 113 1.61 -12.46 -12.79
CA LEU A 113 2.92 -12.71 -12.18
C LEU A 113 2.94 -13.97 -11.30
N SER A 114 1.79 -14.63 -11.14
CA SER A 114 1.63 -15.87 -10.36
C SER A 114 1.79 -17.13 -11.20
N ALA A 115 2.45 -17.09 -12.38
CA ALA A 115 2.58 -18.28 -13.24
C ALA A 115 3.13 -19.52 -12.50
N ASP A 116 4.03 -19.32 -11.53
CA ASP A 116 4.54 -20.40 -10.66
C ASP A 116 3.48 -20.96 -9.69
N HIS A 117 2.45 -20.17 -9.33
CA HIS A 117 1.33 -20.60 -8.49
C HIS A 117 0.42 -21.59 -9.22
N LEU A 118 0.21 -21.43 -10.53
CA LEU A 118 -0.58 -22.41 -11.31
C LEU A 118 0.07 -23.79 -11.29
N ALA A 119 1.40 -23.87 -11.34
CA ALA A 119 2.13 -25.13 -11.24
C ALA A 119 1.86 -25.88 -9.92
N GLN A 120 1.59 -25.14 -8.82
CA GLN A 120 1.25 -25.74 -7.51
C GLN A 120 -0.16 -26.35 -7.49
N TRP A 121 -1.11 -25.81 -8.26
CA TRP A 121 -2.47 -26.36 -8.39
C TRP A 121 -2.60 -27.41 -9.49
N VAL A 122 -1.66 -27.45 -10.42
CA VAL A 122 -1.59 -28.46 -11.49
C VAL A 122 -0.91 -29.75 -11.02
N GLN A 123 -0.30 -29.79 -9.82
CA GLN A 123 0.07 -31.04 -9.16
C GLN A 123 -1.15 -31.97 -9.14
N PRO A 124 -1.13 -33.07 -9.92
CA PRO A 124 -2.31 -33.90 -10.05
C PRO A 124 -2.57 -34.59 -8.71
N MET A 125 -3.82 -34.61 -8.27
CA MET A 125 -4.31 -35.34 -7.09
C MET A 125 -4.19 -36.88 -7.23
N THR A 126 -3.26 -37.38 -8.04
CA THR A 126 -3.16 -38.79 -8.46
C THR A 126 -2.14 -39.63 -7.69
N MET A 127 -1.73 -39.22 -6.48
CA MET A 127 -0.99 -40.14 -5.59
C MET A 127 -1.52 -40.11 -4.15
N GLN A 128 -2.76 -40.57 -3.97
CA GLN A 128 -3.00 -41.52 -2.88
C GLN A 128 -2.92 -42.91 -3.47
N ALA A 129 -1.73 -43.51 -3.37
CA ALA A 129 -1.52 -44.92 -3.65
C ALA A 129 -2.47 -45.75 -2.78
N ALA A 130 -3.05 -46.77 -3.41
CA ALA A 130 -4.06 -47.67 -2.85
C ALA A 130 -3.76 -48.12 -1.40
N PRO A 131 -4.79 -48.33 -0.56
CA PRO A 131 -4.60 -48.94 0.74
C PRO A 131 -3.93 -50.31 0.54
N GLN A 132 -2.83 -50.55 1.25
CA GLN A 132 -2.13 -51.82 1.22
C GLN A 132 -3.03 -52.87 1.89
N LEU A 133 -3.84 -53.57 1.10
CA LEU A 133 -4.55 -54.78 1.49
C LEU A 133 -3.62 -55.98 1.31
N ALA A 134 -3.06 -56.47 2.41
CA ALA A 134 -2.66 -57.86 2.73
C ALA A 134 -1.58 -57.82 3.83
N ALA A 135 -1.55 -58.67 4.86
CA ALA A 135 -2.00 -60.06 4.90
C ALA A 135 -2.50 -60.46 6.29
N ILE A 136 -3.27 -61.55 6.29
CA ILE A 136 -3.75 -62.39 7.39
C ILE A 136 -2.61 -62.78 8.33
#